data_AF-G4TRU2-F1
#
_entry.id   AF-G4TRU2-F1
#
_cell.length_a   1.000
_cell.length_b   1.000
_cell.length_c   1.000
_cell.angle_alpha   90.00
_cell.angle_beta   90.00
_cell.angle_gamma   90.00
#
_symmetry.space_group_name_H-M   'P 1'
#
loop_
_entity.id
_entity.type
_entity.pdbx_description
1 polymer ?
#
loop_
_entity_poly.entity_id
_entity_poly.type
_entity_poly.pdbx_seq_one_letter_code
_entity_poly.pdbx_strand_id
1 'polypeptide(L)'
;MNLSITPKHVLEIFAPSFKPPEGSAKPTEESRIASKIVHILSQLPEPFDLVRFNQLIGEETWDDDSERYISDRQTLLTSLISPPSCGDEEGESEVHFDGVTIVDLTDPILHWLGVNSVLMDMVLSLFLSQTAENPKLVVLSNAHEYLQPGSSLEQSISYVAADGRKSRTSLLISTSDPSIVNEAVWSALDYAACGGTTSSAWYQTLQHRLTTAGRHAGTGEDDDITTVTGDAGLPTTPENLHPTIDVSSYSSELQSLVAAILNVADGKPNIYVGYAAVRDVVGNRKRVKSLGWRNFSYIVEAAVSKGYIVHAGEHGKGGLLLLKASPFASQANKAEMLPVETLASRTGSPSTLTTSLHSSMVSEDTQSQASDVDPNAFPVPFRLLIVAILELSGGRPDVLIDYVELRSKVGNFRAVRAMGWRTFTQLIREAVAAGYVDHVVRQGLDRVKLRADPFAGPGWIPPTDPSTTPITRPWARPAVSIDHTQYPPNFQKLMAAVISLSRGVFDTPVSAKSVRTLVGKKEEIRKMGWVTFSSLVDAACEKGYIRTGGLEGDKRIMLLPFNPNA
;
A
#
# COMPACT_ATOMS: atom_id res chain seq x y z
N MET A 1 2.08 -25.82 13.82
CA MET A 1 2.63 -24.69 14.58
C MET A 1 1.75 -24.45 15.79
N ASN A 2 2.12 -24.97 16.97
CA ASN A 2 1.41 -24.66 18.22
C ASN A 2 1.96 -23.34 18.78
N LEU A 3 1.45 -22.23 18.27
CA LEU A 3 1.70 -20.92 18.87
C LEU A 3 1.00 -20.89 20.23
N SER A 4 1.77 -20.68 21.31
CA SER A 4 1.22 -20.42 22.64
C SER A 4 0.54 -19.06 22.64
N ILE A 5 -0.69 -19.00 22.17
CA ILE A 5 -1.48 -17.78 22.16
C ILE A 5 -2.04 -17.50 23.56
N THR A 6 -1.83 -16.29 24.05
CA THR A 6 -2.30 -15.86 25.36
C THR A 6 -3.58 -15.03 25.19
N PRO A 7 -4.42 -14.90 26.23
CA PRO A 7 -5.55 -13.98 26.20
C PRO A 7 -5.13 -12.54 25.84
N LYS A 8 -3.92 -12.12 26.22
CA LYS A 8 -3.35 -10.82 25.84
C LYS A 8 -3.17 -10.69 24.32
N HIS A 9 -2.58 -11.70 23.68
CA HIS A 9 -2.44 -11.72 22.22
C HIS A 9 -3.79 -11.65 21.50
N VAL A 10 -4.79 -12.37 22.00
CA VAL A 10 -6.15 -12.33 21.44
C VAL A 10 -6.77 -10.96 21.62
N LEU A 11 -6.63 -10.35 22.80
CA LEU A 11 -7.10 -8.98 23.03
C LEU A 11 -6.48 -8.00 22.02
N GLU A 12 -5.17 -8.08 21.78
CA GLU A 12 -4.49 -7.17 20.85
C GLU A 12 -4.81 -7.45 19.37
N ILE A 13 -5.22 -8.66 18.98
CA ILE A 13 -5.78 -8.91 17.64
C ILE A 13 -7.12 -8.20 17.47
N PHE A 14 -7.95 -8.22 18.52
CA PHE A 14 -9.32 -7.70 18.47
C PHE A 14 -9.44 -6.22 18.83
N ALA A 15 -8.49 -5.70 19.59
CA ALA A 15 -8.37 -4.32 20.01
C ALA A 15 -6.88 -3.98 20.05
N PRO A 16 -6.20 -3.89 18.89
CA PRO A 16 -4.81 -3.46 18.85
C PRO A 16 -4.75 -2.10 19.54
N SER A 17 -3.71 -1.88 20.36
CA SER A 17 -3.53 -0.72 21.24
C SER A 17 -3.56 0.61 20.47
N PHE A 18 -4.72 0.99 19.98
CA PHE A 18 -5.00 2.26 19.34
C PHE A 18 -5.34 3.21 20.47
N LYS A 19 -4.43 4.12 20.78
CA LYS A 19 -4.78 5.26 21.64
C LYS A 19 -5.77 6.11 20.83
N PRO A 20 -7.05 6.19 21.22
CA PRO A 20 -7.94 7.15 20.59
C PRO A 20 -7.32 8.54 20.78
N PRO A 21 -7.39 9.44 19.78
CA PRO A 21 -6.88 10.79 19.93
C PRO A 21 -7.51 11.43 21.18
N GLU A 22 -6.66 11.95 22.07
CA GLU A 22 -7.09 12.55 23.33
C GLU A 22 -8.17 13.62 23.06
N GLY A 23 -9.39 13.40 23.55
CA GLY A 23 -10.49 14.37 23.46
C GLY A 23 -11.84 13.87 22.89
N SER A 24 -11.97 12.63 22.42
CA SER A 24 -13.28 12.12 22.00
C SER A 24 -14.15 11.70 23.20
N ALA A 25 -15.13 12.53 23.58
CA ALA A 25 -16.01 12.30 24.73
C ALA A 25 -17.03 11.16 24.58
N LYS A 26 -17.06 10.44 23.44
CA LYS A 26 -17.89 9.25 23.24
C LYS A 26 -16.99 8.02 23.23
N PRO A 27 -17.34 6.93 23.95
CA PRO A 27 -16.63 5.66 23.79
C PRO A 27 -16.66 5.31 22.32
N THR A 28 -15.48 5.21 21.71
CA THR A 28 -15.35 4.80 20.32
C THR A 28 -15.91 3.40 20.18
N GLU A 29 -16.41 3.06 18.99
CA GLU A 29 -16.93 1.72 18.69
C GLU A 29 -15.93 0.62 19.07
N GLU A 30 -14.64 0.91 18.88
CA GLU A 30 -13.49 0.11 19.32
C GLU A 30 -13.45 -0.12 20.83
N SER A 31 -13.74 0.88 21.66
CA SER A 31 -13.80 0.73 23.12
C SER A 31 -14.92 -0.21 23.55
N ARG A 32 -16.06 -0.19 22.85
CA ARG A 32 -17.17 -1.12 23.10
C ARG A 32 -16.80 -2.54 22.68
N ILE A 33 -16.18 -2.71 21.52
CA ILE A 33 -15.68 -4.02 21.05
C ILE A 33 -14.64 -4.55 22.04
N ALA A 34 -13.65 -3.75 22.41
CA ALA A 34 -12.61 -4.12 23.38
C ALA A 34 -13.22 -4.56 24.72
N SER A 35 -14.20 -3.81 25.24
CA SER A 35 -14.87 -4.16 26.49
C SER A 35 -15.59 -5.51 26.43
N LYS A 36 -16.28 -5.79 25.32
CA LYS A 36 -16.93 -7.10 25.09
C LYS A 36 -15.91 -8.22 24.96
N ILE A 37 -14.81 -7.99 24.24
CA ILE A 37 -13.75 -8.99 24.08
C ILE A 37 -13.05 -9.27 25.40
N VAL A 38 -12.75 -8.25 26.21
CA VAL A 38 -12.21 -8.45 27.57
C VAL A 38 -13.19 -9.27 28.43
N HIS A 39 -14.49 -9.00 28.35
CA HIS A 39 -15.50 -9.78 29.05
C HIS A 39 -15.52 -11.24 28.59
N ILE A 40 -15.46 -11.50 27.28
CA ILE A 40 -15.38 -12.86 26.72
C ILE A 40 -14.10 -13.55 27.20
N LEU A 41 -12.94 -12.89 27.10
CA LEU A 41 -11.65 -13.45 27.50
C LEU A 41 -11.61 -13.79 28.99
N SER A 42 -12.26 -13.00 29.85
CA SER A 42 -12.34 -13.30 31.29
C SER A 42 -13.12 -14.57 31.63
N GLN A 43 -13.90 -15.10 30.68
CA GLN A 43 -14.68 -16.33 30.84
C GLN A 43 -13.97 -17.57 30.29
N LEU A 44 -12.82 -17.41 29.64
CA LEU A 44 -12.08 -18.52 29.06
C LEU A 44 -11.16 -19.18 30.10
N PRO A 45 -10.99 -20.50 30.03
CA PRO A 45 -9.96 -21.19 30.80
C PRO A 45 -8.56 -20.87 30.26
N GLU A 46 -7.53 -21.09 31.09
CA GLU A 46 -6.13 -21.17 30.66
C GLU A 46 -5.72 -22.66 30.60
N PRO A 47 -5.17 -23.16 29.48
CA PRO A 47 -4.75 -22.45 28.27
C PRO A 47 -5.92 -22.01 27.37
N PHE A 48 -5.66 -21.06 26.46
CA PHE A 48 -6.66 -20.46 25.57
C PHE A 48 -7.37 -21.51 24.70
N ASP A 49 -8.70 -21.57 24.78
CA ASP A 49 -9.56 -22.45 23.98
C ASP A 49 -10.26 -21.66 22.86
N LEU A 50 -9.80 -21.86 21.61
CA LEU A 50 -10.35 -21.22 20.42
C LEU A 50 -11.81 -21.61 20.16
N VAL A 51 -12.19 -22.86 20.41
CA VAL A 51 -13.56 -23.34 20.17
C VAL A 51 -14.51 -22.64 21.13
N ARG A 52 -14.15 -22.58 22.41
CA ARG A 52 -14.94 -21.87 23.42
C ARG A 52 -15.00 -20.37 23.16
N PHE A 53 -13.89 -19.75 22.74
CA PHE A 53 -13.86 -18.34 22.37
C PHE A 53 -14.82 -18.03 21.21
N ASN A 54 -14.79 -18.84 20.15
CA ASN A 54 -15.67 -18.68 19.00
C ASN A 54 -17.15 -18.85 19.37
N GLN A 55 -17.46 -19.75 20.31
CA GLN A 55 -18.81 -19.89 20.84
C GLN A 55 -19.27 -18.62 21.57
N LEU A 56 -18.46 -18.10 22.49
CA LEU A 56 -18.79 -16.90 23.27
C LEU A 56 -18.93 -15.66 22.38
N ILE A 57 -18.11 -15.54 21.33
CA ILE A 57 -18.27 -14.48 20.31
C ILE A 57 -19.63 -14.58 19.59
N GLY A 58 -20.07 -15.80 19.26
CA GLY A 58 -21.35 -16.03 18.57
C GLY A 58 -22.57 -15.82 19.48
N GLU A 59 -22.40 -15.88 20.79
CA GLU A 59 -23.44 -15.57 21.78
C GLU A 59 -23.63 -14.05 21.97
N GLU A 60 -22.60 -13.25 21.66
CA GLU A 60 -22.67 -11.79 21.73
C GLU A 60 -23.45 -11.17 20.56
N THR A 61 -24.14 -10.07 20.85
CA THR A 61 -24.82 -9.28 19.82
C THR A 61 -23.91 -8.19 19.28
N TRP A 62 -23.69 -8.20 17.97
CA TRP A 62 -22.88 -7.23 17.24
C TRP A 62 -23.78 -6.42 16.30
N ASP A 63 -23.47 -5.16 16.05
CA ASP A 63 -24.07 -4.45 14.91
C ASP A 63 -23.34 -4.81 13.61
N ASP A 64 -23.95 -4.48 12.46
CA ASP A 64 -23.45 -4.85 11.13
C ASP A 64 -21.95 -4.54 10.91
N ASP A 65 -21.48 -3.38 11.41
CA ASP A 65 -20.10 -2.93 11.22
C ASP A 65 -19.15 -3.70 12.17
N SER A 66 -19.55 -3.87 13.43
CA SER A 66 -18.81 -4.66 14.42
C SER A 66 -18.76 -6.15 14.06
N GLU A 67 -19.84 -6.72 13.53
CA GLU A 67 -19.92 -8.14 13.13
C GLU A 67 -18.87 -8.45 12.06
N ARG A 68 -18.75 -7.58 11.05
CA ARG A 68 -17.72 -7.72 10.02
C ARG A 68 -16.32 -7.60 10.60
N TYR A 69 -16.10 -6.60 11.46
CA TYR A 69 -14.81 -6.39 12.13
C TYR A 69 -14.36 -7.62 12.94
N ILE A 70 -15.30 -8.21 13.71
CA ILE A 70 -15.09 -9.42 14.50
C ILE A 70 -14.83 -10.62 13.58
N SER A 71 -15.64 -10.80 12.54
CA SER A 71 -15.50 -11.91 11.59
C SER A 71 -14.13 -11.93 10.90
N ASP A 72 -13.64 -10.76 10.46
CA ASP A 72 -12.33 -10.66 9.79
C ASP A 72 -11.19 -11.09 10.75
N ARG A 73 -11.26 -10.67 12.01
CA ARG A 73 -10.27 -11.00 13.04
C ARG A 73 -10.38 -12.42 13.59
N GLN A 74 -11.58 -12.95 13.69
CA GLN A 74 -11.83 -14.34 14.04
C GLN A 74 -11.29 -15.28 12.96
N THR A 75 -11.44 -14.91 11.69
CA THR A 75 -10.84 -15.64 10.56
C THR A 75 -9.32 -15.65 10.66
N LEU A 76 -8.71 -14.49 10.90
CA LEU A 76 -7.26 -14.38 11.12
C LEU A 76 -6.78 -15.21 12.32
N LEU A 77 -7.44 -15.07 13.48
CA LEU A 77 -7.11 -15.84 14.68
C LEU A 77 -7.19 -17.35 14.41
N THR A 78 -8.24 -17.78 13.73
CA THR A 78 -8.45 -19.19 13.37
C THR A 78 -7.36 -19.68 12.42
N SER A 79 -6.93 -18.87 11.44
CA SER A 79 -5.85 -19.25 10.52
C SER A 79 -4.48 -19.31 11.18
N LEU A 80 -4.26 -18.53 12.25
CA LEU A 80 -2.99 -18.54 13.01
C LEU A 80 -2.87 -19.76 13.92
N ILE A 81 -3.99 -20.20 14.51
CA ILE A 81 -4.01 -21.33 15.45
C ILE A 81 -4.23 -22.66 14.74
N SER A 82 -5.06 -22.68 13.70
CA SER A 82 -5.38 -23.93 13.00
C SER A 82 -4.17 -24.35 12.15
N PRO A 83 -3.67 -25.58 12.32
CA PRO A 83 -2.62 -26.07 11.44
C PRO A 83 -3.13 -26.05 9.98
N PRO A 84 -2.30 -25.65 9.01
CA PRO A 84 -2.69 -25.78 7.61
C PRO A 84 -2.99 -27.25 7.34
N SER A 85 -4.21 -27.55 6.88
CA SER A 85 -4.70 -28.93 6.64
C SER A 85 -4.05 -29.57 5.40
N CYS A 86 -2.72 -29.50 5.32
CA CYS A 86 -1.91 -30.06 4.23
C CYS A 86 -1.41 -31.46 4.63
N GLY A 87 -2.21 -32.48 4.34
CA GLY A 87 -1.79 -33.88 4.31
C GLY A 87 -1.78 -34.57 5.67
N ASP A 88 -2.23 -35.83 5.68
CA ASP A 88 -2.48 -36.69 6.85
C ASP A 88 -1.22 -37.14 7.62
N GLU A 89 -0.16 -36.33 7.69
CA GLU A 89 0.99 -36.65 8.53
C GLU A 89 0.75 -36.14 9.96
N GLU A 90 0.27 -37.03 10.84
CA GLU A 90 -0.02 -36.85 12.28
C GLU A 90 1.18 -36.44 13.16
N GLY A 91 2.23 -35.82 12.60
CA GLY A 91 3.36 -35.29 13.35
C GLY A 91 3.06 -33.88 13.86
N GLU A 92 3.01 -33.71 15.19
CA GLU A 92 3.06 -32.39 15.83
C GLU A 92 4.33 -31.65 15.39
N SER A 93 4.22 -30.83 14.34
CA SER A 93 5.32 -29.99 13.87
C SER A 93 5.44 -28.80 14.82
N GLU A 94 6.19 -29.00 15.89
CA GLU A 94 6.78 -27.91 16.67
C GLU A 94 7.70 -27.11 15.74
N VAL A 95 7.54 -25.79 15.73
CA VAL A 95 8.37 -24.94 14.87
C VAL A 95 9.73 -24.82 15.50
N HIS A 96 10.77 -25.35 14.86
CA HIS A 96 12.14 -25.26 15.33
C HIS A 96 12.92 -24.18 14.57
N PHE A 97 13.67 -23.33 15.29
CA PHE A 97 14.47 -22.25 14.69
C PHE A 97 15.95 -22.66 14.57
N ASP A 98 16.28 -23.42 13.51
CA ASP A 98 17.64 -23.96 13.28
C ASP A 98 18.59 -23.04 12.51
N GLY A 99 18.15 -21.84 12.14
CA GLY A 99 18.95 -20.93 11.34
C GLY A 99 18.28 -19.58 11.13
N VAL A 100 18.64 -18.92 10.02
CA VAL A 100 18.08 -17.63 9.65
C VAL A 100 16.59 -17.80 9.32
N THR A 101 15.74 -17.27 10.19
CA THR A 101 14.30 -17.26 10.00
C THR A 101 13.84 -15.85 9.66
N ILE A 102 13.14 -15.71 8.54
CA ILE A 102 12.59 -14.43 8.09
C ILE A 102 11.08 -14.46 8.34
N VAL A 103 10.60 -13.48 9.09
CA VAL A 103 9.17 -13.27 9.32
C VAL A 103 8.72 -12.15 8.40
N ASP A 104 7.92 -12.51 7.40
CA ASP A 104 7.38 -11.53 6.45
C ASP A 104 6.07 -10.94 6.99
N LEU A 105 6.10 -9.64 7.29
CA LEU A 105 4.95 -8.85 7.76
C LEU A 105 4.52 -7.80 6.72
N THR A 106 4.98 -7.93 5.46
CA THR A 106 4.72 -6.94 4.40
C THR A 106 3.31 -6.99 3.83
N ASP A 107 2.47 -7.94 4.26
CA ASP A 107 1.09 -8.03 3.81
C ASP A 107 0.31 -6.76 4.20
N PRO A 108 -0.20 -5.98 3.22
CA PRO A 108 -0.97 -4.78 3.47
C PRO A 108 -2.22 -5.02 4.33
N ILE A 109 -2.78 -6.22 4.30
CA ILE A 109 -3.95 -6.61 5.11
C ILE A 109 -3.56 -6.65 6.58
N LEU A 110 -2.41 -7.23 6.92
CA LEU A 110 -1.94 -7.28 8.31
C LEU A 110 -1.68 -5.87 8.83
N HIS A 111 -1.06 -5.01 8.00
CA HIS A 111 -0.82 -3.62 8.34
C HIS A 111 -2.13 -2.85 8.56
N TRP A 112 -3.11 -3.04 7.66
CA TRP A 112 -4.44 -2.42 7.78
C TRP A 112 -5.20 -2.90 9.02
N LEU A 113 -5.06 -4.17 9.39
CA LEU A 113 -5.66 -4.73 10.60
C LEU A 113 -4.93 -4.31 11.89
N GLY A 114 -3.71 -3.77 11.79
CA GLY A 114 -2.89 -3.38 12.93
C GLY A 114 -2.33 -4.56 13.74
N VAL A 115 -2.27 -5.76 13.15
CA VAL A 115 -1.92 -7.00 13.86
C VAL A 115 -0.44 -7.37 13.74
N ASN A 116 0.33 -6.66 12.92
CA ASN A 116 1.76 -6.92 12.67
C ASN A 116 2.58 -7.02 13.96
N SER A 117 2.32 -6.09 14.88
CA SER A 117 3.01 -6.02 16.18
C SER A 117 2.79 -7.29 16.99
N VAL A 118 1.53 -7.73 17.07
CA VAL A 118 1.11 -8.90 17.83
C VAL A 118 1.68 -10.18 17.22
N LEU A 119 1.64 -10.31 15.90
CA LEU A 119 2.20 -11.46 15.19
C LEU A 119 3.71 -11.57 15.43
N MET A 120 4.43 -10.46 15.33
CA MET A 120 5.86 -10.43 15.62
C MET A 120 6.15 -10.78 17.07
N ASP A 121 5.32 -10.32 18.02
CA ASP A 121 5.46 -10.63 19.44
C ASP A 121 5.29 -12.13 19.74
N MET A 122 4.31 -12.78 19.10
CA MET A 122 4.12 -14.22 19.23
C MET A 122 5.33 -15.00 18.70
N VAL A 123 5.85 -14.62 17.54
CA VAL A 123 7.03 -15.29 16.95
C VAL A 123 8.27 -15.04 17.81
N LEU A 124 8.46 -13.81 18.30
CA LEU A 124 9.55 -13.47 19.21
C LEU A 124 9.48 -14.29 20.50
N SER A 125 8.30 -14.37 21.11
CA SER A 125 8.08 -15.16 22.34
C SER A 125 8.41 -16.64 22.11
N LEU A 126 7.96 -17.22 20.99
CA LEU A 126 8.30 -18.59 20.62
C LEU A 126 9.82 -18.75 20.45
N PHE A 127 10.45 -17.86 19.71
CA PHE A 127 11.89 -17.88 19.46
C PHE A 127 12.70 -17.77 20.76
N LEU A 128 12.29 -16.90 21.69
CA LEU A 128 12.94 -16.73 22.99
C LEU A 128 12.74 -17.95 23.90
N SER A 129 11.57 -18.59 23.86
CA SER A 129 11.25 -19.76 24.70
C SER A 129 12.08 -21.01 24.38
N GLN A 130 12.54 -21.17 23.13
CA GLN A 130 13.33 -22.33 22.73
C GLN A 130 14.69 -22.31 23.41
N THR A 131 15.09 -23.40 24.05
CA THR A 131 16.46 -23.51 24.55
C THR A 131 17.41 -23.59 23.36
N ALA A 132 18.37 -22.67 23.30
CA ALA A 132 19.38 -22.65 22.25
C ALA A 132 20.77 -22.76 22.88
N GLU A 133 21.59 -23.68 22.37
CA GLU A 133 23.00 -23.75 22.75
C GLU A 133 23.77 -22.52 22.26
N ASN A 134 23.29 -21.92 21.16
CA ASN A 134 23.90 -20.80 20.47
C ASN A 134 23.30 -19.45 20.89
N PRO A 135 24.09 -18.36 20.85
CA PRO A 135 23.56 -17.01 20.99
C PRO A 135 22.48 -16.72 19.94
N LYS A 136 21.42 -16.06 20.37
CA LYS A 136 20.30 -15.65 19.54
C LYS A 136 20.51 -14.22 19.04
N LEU A 137 20.14 -13.93 17.81
CA LEU A 137 20.13 -12.58 17.26
C LEU A 137 18.72 -12.25 16.75
N VAL A 138 18.11 -11.22 17.32
CA VAL A 138 16.82 -10.68 16.88
C VAL A 138 17.08 -9.42 16.06
N VAL A 139 16.59 -9.39 14.82
CA VAL A 139 16.73 -8.24 13.93
C VAL A 139 15.35 -7.67 13.60
N LEU A 140 15.10 -6.42 14.01
CA LEU A 140 13.90 -5.67 13.68
C LEU A 140 14.22 -4.67 12.58
N SER A 141 13.84 -4.98 11.34
CA SER A 141 13.97 -4.06 10.20
C SER A 141 12.75 -3.14 10.12
N ASN A 142 12.94 -1.86 9.77
CA ASN A 142 11.88 -0.86 9.68
C ASN A 142 10.93 -0.85 10.89
N ALA A 143 11.48 -0.88 12.11
CA ALA A 143 10.70 -1.10 13.32
C ALA A 143 9.54 -0.11 13.51
N HIS A 144 9.64 1.14 13.03
CA HIS A 144 8.55 2.12 13.03
C HIS A 144 7.24 1.65 12.38
N GLU A 145 7.25 0.63 11.52
CA GLU A 145 6.04 0.11 10.88
C GLU A 145 5.18 -0.78 11.81
N TYR A 146 5.76 -1.37 12.85
CA TYR A 146 5.07 -2.35 13.70
C TYR A 146 5.44 -2.29 15.19
N LEU A 147 6.50 -1.60 15.58
CA LEU A 147 6.83 -1.32 16.98
C LEU A 147 6.06 -0.09 17.43
N GLN A 148 4.92 -0.31 18.06
CA GLN A 148 4.03 0.75 18.53
C GLN A 148 4.24 0.98 20.04
N PRO A 149 4.25 2.25 20.51
CA PRO A 149 4.33 2.55 21.93
C PRO A 149 3.15 1.95 22.71
N GLY A 150 3.46 1.16 23.74
CA GLY A 150 2.52 0.42 24.58
C GLY A 150 2.11 -0.95 24.05
N SER A 151 2.64 -1.41 22.90
CA SER A 151 2.36 -2.75 22.35
C SER A 151 2.99 -3.88 23.18
N SER A 152 2.44 -5.10 23.07
CA SER A 152 3.10 -6.31 23.60
C SER A 152 4.52 -6.45 23.09
N LEU A 153 4.73 -6.27 21.79
CA LEU A 153 6.04 -6.36 21.15
C LEU A 153 7.05 -5.39 21.78
N GLU A 154 6.66 -4.13 22.00
CA GLU A 154 7.53 -3.17 22.67
C GLU A 154 7.91 -3.63 24.08
N GLN A 155 6.98 -4.19 24.85
CA GLN A 155 7.26 -4.75 26.17
C GLN A 155 8.20 -5.94 26.11
N SER A 156 7.99 -6.87 25.18
CA SER A 156 8.86 -8.03 24.97
C SER A 156 10.26 -7.62 24.54
N ILE A 157 10.37 -6.63 23.65
CA ILE A 157 11.65 -6.05 23.24
C ILE A 157 12.35 -5.33 24.40
N SER A 158 11.61 -4.63 25.26
CA SER A 158 12.14 -4.03 26.48
C SER A 158 12.68 -5.07 27.43
N TYR A 159 11.95 -6.18 27.58
CA TYR A 159 12.37 -7.32 28.39
C TYR A 159 13.64 -7.95 27.84
N VAL A 160 13.72 -8.18 26.53
CA VAL A 160 14.95 -8.68 25.86
C VAL A 160 16.11 -7.70 26.03
N ALA A 161 15.87 -6.40 25.91
CA ALA A 161 16.90 -5.38 26.10
C ALA A 161 17.41 -5.34 27.55
N ALA A 162 16.52 -5.43 28.53
CA ALA A 162 16.87 -5.43 29.95
C ALA A 162 17.57 -6.74 30.39
N ASP A 163 17.13 -7.88 29.84
CA ASP A 163 17.63 -9.21 30.21
C ASP A 163 18.73 -9.74 29.26
N GLY A 164 19.03 -9.04 28.17
CA GLY A 164 20.00 -9.45 27.14
C GLY A 164 21.45 -9.57 27.63
N ARG A 165 21.76 -9.08 28.84
CA ARG A 165 23.04 -9.37 29.49
C ARG A 165 23.10 -10.76 30.13
N LYS A 166 21.95 -11.37 30.42
CA LYS A 166 21.82 -12.70 31.04
C LYS A 166 21.39 -13.76 30.03
N SER A 167 20.40 -13.44 29.18
CA SER A 167 20.07 -14.26 28.03
C SER A 167 21.12 -14.01 26.95
N ARG A 168 21.66 -15.04 26.31
CA ARG A 168 22.65 -14.89 25.21
C ARG A 168 21.95 -14.38 23.94
N THR A 169 21.23 -13.27 24.04
CA THR A 169 20.35 -12.71 23.01
C THR A 169 20.81 -11.29 22.68
N SER A 170 21.14 -11.06 21.42
CA SER A 170 21.45 -9.74 20.89
C SER A 170 20.26 -9.20 20.11
N LEU A 171 20.07 -7.88 20.17
CA LEU A 171 18.98 -7.18 19.51
C LEU A 171 19.55 -6.13 18.56
N LEU A 172 19.11 -6.14 17.31
CA LEU A 172 19.43 -5.15 16.29
C LEU A 172 18.14 -4.49 15.82
N ILE A 173 18.00 -3.18 16.04
CA ILE A 173 16.83 -2.41 15.61
C ILE A 173 17.25 -1.43 14.52
N SER A 174 16.56 -1.48 13.39
CA SER A 174 16.65 -0.52 12.31
C SER A 174 15.35 0.27 12.21
N THR A 175 15.42 1.60 12.30
CA THR A 175 14.24 2.46 12.24
C THR A 175 14.58 3.83 11.63
N SER A 176 13.62 4.42 10.91
CA SER A 176 13.69 5.81 10.43
C SER A 176 13.19 6.81 11.48
N ASP A 177 12.38 6.33 12.43
CA ASP A 177 11.84 7.09 13.55
C ASP A 177 12.41 6.54 14.89
N PRO A 178 13.26 7.28 15.60
CA PRO A 178 13.87 6.84 16.85
C PRO A 178 12.93 7.05 18.04
N SER A 179 11.83 7.80 17.87
CA SER A 179 10.89 8.11 18.95
C SER A 179 10.06 6.89 19.39
N ILE A 180 9.92 5.91 18.50
CA ILE A 180 9.26 4.62 18.77
C ILE A 180 10.10 3.67 19.64
N VAL A 181 11.39 3.96 19.82
CA VAL A 181 12.26 3.17 20.69
C VAL A 181 12.15 3.70 22.10
N ASN A 182 11.75 2.85 23.04
CA ASN A 182 11.54 3.27 24.41
C ASN A 182 12.84 3.36 25.23
N GLU A 183 12.70 3.91 26.44
CA GLU A 183 13.86 4.21 27.29
C GLU A 183 14.60 2.96 27.77
N ALA A 184 13.90 1.84 27.97
CA ALA A 184 14.53 0.58 28.38
C ALA A 184 15.51 0.08 27.30
N VAL A 185 15.09 0.14 26.04
CA VAL A 185 15.94 -0.22 24.90
C VAL A 185 17.09 0.77 24.73
N TRP A 186 16.83 2.08 24.85
CA TRP A 186 17.89 3.10 24.81
C TRP A 186 18.94 2.91 25.91
N SER A 187 18.51 2.53 27.12
CA SER A 187 19.42 2.32 28.26
C SER A 187 20.29 1.07 28.10
N ALA A 188 19.83 0.10 27.30
CA ALA A 188 20.57 -1.12 26.98
C ALA A 188 21.40 -1.02 25.69
N LEU A 189 21.46 0.16 25.07
CA LEU A 189 22.11 0.36 23.78
C LEU A 189 23.64 0.30 23.90
N ASP A 190 24.26 -0.71 23.28
CA ASP A 190 25.72 -0.82 23.21
C ASP A 190 26.31 -0.11 21.99
N TYR A 191 25.61 -0.13 20.85
CA TYR A 191 26.08 0.41 19.58
C TYR A 191 24.97 1.14 18.83
N ALA A 192 25.28 2.30 18.26
CA ALA A 192 24.39 3.01 17.33
C ALA A 192 25.12 3.33 16.02
N ALA A 193 24.51 2.96 14.91
CA ALA A 193 24.95 3.33 13.57
C ALA A 193 23.94 4.30 12.96
N CYS A 194 24.38 5.53 12.66
CA CYS A 194 23.52 6.59 12.15
C CYS A 194 23.83 6.85 10.67
N GLY A 195 22.87 6.59 9.78
CA GLY A 195 23.02 6.83 8.34
C GLY A 195 22.40 8.16 7.92
N GLY A 196 23.24 9.15 7.56
CA GLY A 196 22.88 10.31 6.72
C GLY A 196 21.53 11.01 6.99
N THR A 197 21.13 11.20 8.25
CA THR A 197 19.82 11.77 8.58
C THR A 197 19.82 13.29 8.40
N THR A 198 18.97 13.81 7.51
CA THR A 198 18.74 15.26 7.32
C THR A 198 17.72 15.85 8.31
N SER A 199 17.13 15.04 9.19
CA SER A 199 16.13 15.48 10.16
C SER A 199 16.80 15.98 11.44
N SER A 200 16.69 17.28 11.71
CA SER A 200 17.17 17.90 12.95
C SER A 200 16.45 17.32 14.18
N ALA A 201 15.19 16.92 14.05
CA ALA A 201 14.43 16.27 15.11
C ALA A 201 15.04 14.92 15.52
N TRP A 202 15.49 14.13 14.54
CA TRP A 202 16.15 12.84 14.78
C TRP A 202 17.43 13.02 15.59
N TYR A 203 18.27 13.98 15.17
CA TYR A 203 19.52 14.31 15.87
C TYR A 203 19.26 14.82 17.28
N GLN A 204 18.26 15.69 17.48
CA GLN A 204 17.87 16.17 18.81
C GLN A 204 17.40 15.05 19.72
N THR A 205 16.57 14.12 19.21
CA THR A 205 16.14 12.94 19.98
C THR A 205 17.34 12.07 20.37
N LEU A 206 18.24 11.78 19.43
CA LEU A 206 19.44 11.00 19.72
C LEU A 206 20.33 11.70 20.75
N GLN A 207 20.62 12.99 20.56
CA GLN A 207 21.46 13.77 21.47
C GLN A 207 20.84 13.82 22.88
N HIS A 208 19.53 14.04 22.98
CA HIS A 208 18.81 14.00 24.26
C HIS A 208 18.93 12.63 24.92
N ARG A 209 18.70 11.54 24.18
CA ARG A 209 18.75 10.17 24.73
C ARG A 209 20.17 9.77 25.15
N LEU A 210 21.20 10.07 24.35
CA LEU A 210 22.59 9.80 24.68
C LEU A 210 23.07 10.60 25.90
N THR A 211 22.68 11.87 26.01
CA THR A 211 23.03 12.70 27.18
C THR A 211 22.32 12.25 28.46
N THR A 212 21.10 11.72 28.35
CA THR A 212 20.34 11.19 29.49
C THR A 212 20.90 9.85 29.95
N ALA A 213 21.21 8.93 29.01
CA ALA A 213 21.81 7.64 29.31
C ALA A 213 23.19 7.76 29.98
N GLY A 214 24.03 8.71 29.54
CA GLY A 214 25.34 8.97 30.15
C GLY A 214 25.27 9.45 31.60
N ARG A 215 24.18 10.10 32.03
CA ARG A 215 23.99 10.54 33.42
C ARG A 215 23.60 9.42 34.37
N HIS A 216 22.95 8.36 33.87
CA HIS A 216 22.56 7.21 34.71
C HIS A 216 23.70 6.21 34.90
N ALA A 217 24.66 6.14 33.97
CA ALA A 217 25.85 5.30 34.12
C ALA A 217 26.89 5.86 35.13
N GLY A 218 26.79 7.14 35.51
CA GLY A 218 27.81 7.85 36.29
C GLY A 218 27.52 8.07 37.78
N THR A 219 26.51 7.42 38.36
CA THR A 219 26.26 7.50 39.83
C THR A 219 26.96 6.36 40.58
N GLY A 220 28.26 6.24 40.34
CA GLY A 220 29.21 5.67 41.30
C GLY A 220 30.01 6.83 41.87
N GLU A 221 30.01 6.96 43.19
CA GLU A 221 30.63 8.04 43.96
C GLU A 221 32.11 8.27 43.61
N ASP A 222 32.52 9.54 43.79
CA ASP A 222 33.87 10.10 43.78
C ASP A 222 34.56 10.29 42.40
N ASP A 223 34.36 11.46 41.79
CA ASP A 223 35.48 12.42 41.64
C ASP A 223 35.03 13.79 41.11
N ASP A 224 35.61 14.80 41.74
CA ASP A 224 35.39 16.24 41.59
C ASP A 224 35.92 16.72 40.22
N ILE A 225 35.03 16.98 39.25
CA ILE A 225 35.37 17.71 38.02
C ILE A 225 34.65 19.05 38.01
N THR A 226 35.45 20.08 38.22
CA THR A 226 35.14 21.50 38.11
C THR A 226 34.71 21.85 36.68
N THR A 227 33.42 22.12 36.47
CA THR A 227 32.94 22.80 35.26
C THR A 227 33.28 24.28 35.32
N VAL A 228 34.26 24.70 34.52
CA VAL A 228 34.56 26.10 34.22
C VAL A 228 33.47 26.63 33.29
N THR A 229 32.57 27.47 33.81
CA THR A 229 31.63 28.27 33.01
C THR A 229 32.38 29.41 32.34
N GLY A 230 32.73 29.22 31.07
CA GLY A 230 33.14 30.29 30.16
C GLY A 230 31.89 30.94 29.54
N ASP A 231 31.58 32.14 30.02
CA ASP A 231 30.60 33.07 29.47
C ASP A 231 31.05 33.51 28.06
N ALA A 232 30.41 32.96 27.02
CA ALA A 232 30.56 33.41 25.64
C ALA A 232 29.25 33.21 24.88
N GLY A 233 28.56 34.33 24.63
CA GLY A 233 27.65 34.61 23.51
C GLY A 233 26.75 33.49 22.97
N LEU A 234 25.43 33.70 23.09
CA LEU A 234 24.41 33.03 22.29
C LEU A 234 24.83 32.96 20.79
N PRO A 235 24.87 31.77 20.17
CA PRO A 235 24.86 31.68 18.73
C PRO A 235 23.42 31.88 18.24
N THR A 236 23.25 32.88 17.38
CA THR A 236 22.07 33.05 16.53
C THR A 236 21.78 31.76 15.78
N THR A 237 20.51 31.38 15.77
CA THR A 237 19.90 30.25 15.04
C THR A 237 20.52 30.09 13.64
N PRO A 238 21.06 28.92 13.26
CA PRO A 238 21.51 28.71 11.89
C PRO A 238 20.28 28.58 10.97
N GLU A 239 20.06 29.59 10.15
CA GLU A 239 19.14 29.56 9.01
C GLU A 239 19.55 28.43 8.04
N ASN A 240 18.67 27.44 7.88
CA ASN A 240 18.52 26.58 6.70
C ASN A 240 19.80 26.17 5.94
N LEU A 241 20.70 25.43 6.58
CA LEU A 241 21.72 24.66 5.86
C LEU A 241 21.11 23.33 5.39
N HIS A 242 20.37 23.36 4.28
CA HIS A 242 20.10 22.13 3.53
C HIS A 242 21.44 21.60 3.00
N PRO A 243 21.72 20.28 3.11
CA PRO A 243 22.93 19.70 2.54
C PRO A 243 22.89 19.88 1.02
N THR A 244 23.73 20.77 0.51
CA THR A 244 23.92 20.99 -0.92
C THR A 244 24.65 19.78 -1.50
N ILE A 245 23.99 19.05 -2.39
CA ILE A 245 24.64 17.97 -3.12
C ILE A 245 25.58 18.58 -4.15
N ASP A 246 26.87 18.30 -3.99
CA ASP A 246 27.87 18.64 -4.99
C ASP A 246 27.74 17.69 -6.18
N VAL A 247 27.18 18.19 -7.29
CA VAL A 247 27.03 17.44 -8.55
C VAL A 247 28.39 16.94 -9.06
N SER A 248 29.49 17.63 -8.74
CA SER A 248 30.83 17.23 -9.19
C SER A 248 31.32 15.91 -8.58
N SER A 249 30.72 15.47 -7.46
CA SER A 249 31.01 14.18 -6.81
C SER A 249 30.51 12.95 -7.61
N TYR A 250 29.67 13.17 -8.63
CA TYR A 250 29.17 12.11 -9.51
C TYR A 250 30.03 11.98 -10.76
N SER A 251 30.04 10.78 -11.33
CA SER A 251 30.72 10.48 -12.60
C SER A 251 30.33 11.50 -13.68
N SER A 252 31.31 12.07 -14.39
CA SER A 252 31.13 13.17 -15.35
C SER A 252 30.06 12.91 -16.41
N GLU A 253 29.92 11.65 -16.84
CA GLU A 253 28.90 11.20 -17.79
C GLU A 253 27.45 11.24 -17.24
N LEU A 254 27.27 11.27 -15.92
CA LEU A 254 25.98 11.30 -15.23
C LEU A 254 25.66 12.65 -14.56
N GLN A 255 26.62 13.58 -14.48
CA GLN A 255 26.42 14.89 -13.84
C GLN A 255 25.24 15.66 -14.43
N SER A 256 25.03 15.56 -15.75
CA SER A 256 23.88 16.19 -16.43
C SER A 256 22.53 15.61 -16.00
N LEU A 257 22.46 14.30 -15.72
CA LEU A 257 21.24 13.65 -15.21
C LEU A 257 20.99 14.03 -13.75
N VAL A 258 22.03 14.01 -12.92
CA VAL A 258 21.95 14.37 -11.49
C VAL A 258 21.50 15.83 -11.32
N ALA A 259 22.11 16.75 -12.08
CA ALA A 259 21.71 18.16 -12.11
C ALA A 259 20.25 18.34 -12.55
N ALA A 260 19.78 17.56 -13.52
CA ALA A 260 18.38 17.62 -13.96
C ALA A 260 17.42 17.09 -12.89
N ILE A 261 17.76 16.01 -12.18
CA ILE A 261 16.94 15.49 -11.08
C ILE A 261 16.86 16.52 -9.94
N LEU A 262 18.01 17.10 -9.55
CA LEU A 262 18.04 18.15 -8.52
C LEU A 262 17.25 19.38 -8.94
N ASN A 263 17.30 19.78 -10.21
CA ASN A 263 16.51 20.91 -10.71
C ASN A 263 15.00 20.63 -10.59
N VAL A 264 14.52 19.46 -11.01
CA VAL A 264 13.11 19.08 -10.88
C VAL A 264 12.69 18.91 -9.41
N ALA A 265 13.63 18.56 -8.53
CA ALA A 265 13.39 18.36 -7.09
C ALA A 265 13.64 19.62 -6.24
N ASP A 266 13.81 20.80 -6.85
CA ASP A 266 14.13 22.06 -6.15
C ASP A 266 15.35 21.94 -5.21
N GLY A 267 16.39 21.26 -5.69
CA GLY A 267 17.66 21.04 -4.97
C GLY A 267 17.60 19.98 -3.87
N LYS A 268 16.46 19.33 -3.65
CA LYS A 268 16.27 18.36 -2.55
C LYS A 268 16.53 16.92 -3.02
N PRO A 269 17.49 16.18 -2.44
CA PRO A 269 17.60 14.74 -2.68
C PRO A 269 16.48 13.94 -2.05
N ASN A 270 16.42 12.65 -2.37
CA ASN A 270 15.48 11.67 -1.82
C ASN A 270 14.00 12.00 -2.09
N ILE A 271 13.71 12.85 -3.07
CA ILE A 271 12.36 13.12 -3.56
C ILE A 271 12.17 12.39 -4.89
N TYR A 272 11.03 11.70 -5.03
CA TYR A 272 10.64 11.12 -6.31
C TYR A 272 10.21 12.22 -7.27
N VAL A 273 10.89 12.29 -8.41
CA VAL A 273 10.56 13.20 -9.52
C VAL A 273 10.10 12.43 -10.74
N GLY A 274 9.20 13.03 -11.53
CA GLY A 274 8.67 12.41 -12.74
C GLY A 274 9.73 12.16 -13.79
N TYR A 275 9.83 10.94 -14.31
CA TYR A 275 10.76 10.56 -15.38
C TYR A 275 10.65 11.48 -16.61
N ALA A 276 9.42 11.86 -16.98
CA ALA A 276 9.18 12.78 -18.09
C ALA A 276 9.74 14.18 -17.81
N ALA A 277 9.52 14.73 -16.62
CA ALA A 277 10.03 16.04 -16.23
C ALA A 277 11.57 16.08 -16.25
N VAL A 278 12.23 15.05 -15.70
CA VAL A 278 13.70 14.95 -15.75
C VAL A 278 14.21 14.83 -17.18
N ARG A 279 13.54 14.04 -18.03
CA ARG A 279 13.88 13.90 -19.44
C ARG A 279 13.81 15.23 -20.17
N ASP A 280 12.79 16.03 -19.89
CA ASP A 280 12.56 17.30 -20.55
C ASP A 280 13.65 18.33 -20.15
N VAL A 281 14.13 18.29 -18.89
CA VAL A 281 15.26 19.11 -18.41
C VAL A 281 16.60 18.67 -18.99
N VAL A 282 16.87 17.35 -19.08
CA VAL A 282 18.09 16.85 -19.75
C VAL A 282 18.08 17.24 -21.24
N GLY A 283 16.91 17.31 -21.85
CA GLY A 283 16.68 17.86 -23.17
C GLY A 283 16.46 16.80 -24.26
N ASN A 284 16.38 17.27 -25.50
CA ASN A 284 16.01 16.43 -26.63
C ASN A 284 17.05 15.32 -26.96
N ARG A 285 16.66 14.39 -27.83
CA ARG A 285 17.49 13.25 -28.26
C ARG A 285 18.88 13.65 -28.80
N LYS A 286 19.04 14.85 -29.37
CA LYS A 286 20.35 15.32 -29.87
C LYS A 286 21.29 15.62 -28.71
N ARG A 287 20.80 16.28 -27.65
CA ARG A 287 21.59 16.57 -26.43
C ARG A 287 21.98 15.31 -25.68
N VAL A 288 21.06 14.34 -25.56
CA VAL A 288 21.40 13.05 -24.93
C VAL A 288 22.50 12.32 -25.71
N LYS A 289 22.46 12.37 -27.05
CA LYS A 289 23.54 11.81 -27.89
C LYS A 289 24.87 12.58 -27.76
N SER A 290 24.86 13.90 -27.62
CA SER A 290 26.08 14.68 -27.42
C SER A 290 26.73 14.41 -26.05
N LEU A 291 25.95 13.96 -25.07
CA LEU A 291 26.45 13.47 -23.78
C LEU A 291 27.01 12.03 -23.87
N GLY A 292 27.07 11.41 -25.05
CA GLY A 292 27.59 10.06 -25.26
C GLY A 292 26.56 8.93 -25.08
N TRP A 293 25.29 9.25 -24.80
CA TRP A 293 24.26 8.26 -24.49
C TRP A 293 23.34 7.98 -25.69
N ARG A 294 22.99 6.70 -25.90
CA ARG A 294 22.13 6.28 -27.03
C ARG A 294 20.72 6.89 -26.96
N ASN A 295 20.15 6.91 -25.77
CA ASN A 295 18.87 7.54 -25.43
C ASN A 295 18.80 7.79 -23.91
N PHE A 296 17.72 8.46 -23.45
CA PHE A 296 17.55 8.84 -22.05
C PHE A 296 17.31 7.64 -21.11
N SER A 297 16.81 6.50 -21.61
CA SER A 297 16.66 5.29 -20.81
C SER A 297 18.01 4.69 -20.43
N TYR A 298 18.98 4.67 -21.35
CA TYR A 298 20.33 4.15 -21.08
C TYR A 298 21.09 4.95 -20.01
N ILE A 299 20.97 6.29 -19.99
CA ILE A 299 21.63 7.10 -18.94
C ILE A 299 21.01 6.84 -17.56
N VAL A 300 19.69 6.62 -17.50
CA VAL A 300 18.98 6.26 -16.27
C VAL A 300 19.38 4.86 -15.81
N GLU A 301 19.40 3.86 -16.69
CA GLU A 301 19.85 2.50 -16.38
C GLU A 301 21.29 2.49 -15.84
N ALA A 302 22.20 3.26 -16.46
CA ALA A 302 23.56 3.39 -15.98
C ALA A 302 23.63 4.01 -14.58
N ALA A 303 22.85 5.07 -14.30
CA ALA A 303 22.79 5.68 -12.98
C ALA A 303 22.18 4.75 -11.91
N VAL A 304 21.18 3.95 -12.26
CA VAL A 304 20.61 2.90 -11.38
C VAL A 304 21.65 1.83 -11.08
N SER A 305 22.38 1.36 -12.10
CA SER A 305 23.43 0.34 -11.94
C SER A 305 24.58 0.80 -11.04
N LYS A 306 24.91 2.10 -11.08
CA LYS A 306 25.89 2.73 -10.18
C LYS A 306 25.33 3.05 -8.79
N GLY A 307 24.05 2.78 -8.55
CA GLY A 307 23.38 3.00 -7.27
C GLY A 307 23.10 4.45 -6.94
N TYR A 308 23.29 5.38 -7.88
CA TYR A 308 23.10 6.82 -7.67
C TYR A 308 21.62 7.20 -7.57
N ILE A 309 20.76 6.48 -8.30
CA ILE A 309 19.32 6.74 -8.33
C ILE A 309 18.52 5.45 -8.15
N VAL A 310 17.28 5.58 -7.67
CA VAL A 310 16.25 4.55 -7.67
C VAL A 310 15.24 4.89 -8.76
N HIS A 311 14.92 3.91 -9.61
CA HIS A 311 13.90 4.05 -10.65
C HIS A 311 12.69 3.19 -10.28
N ALA A 312 11.52 3.82 -10.16
CA ALA A 312 10.26 3.15 -9.86
C ALA A 312 9.31 3.29 -11.07
N GLY A 313 8.98 2.18 -11.73
CA GLY A 313 8.05 2.13 -12.86
C GLY A 313 8.70 1.80 -14.22
N GLU A 314 7.87 1.70 -15.27
CA GLU A 314 8.32 1.40 -16.63
C GLU A 314 8.87 2.64 -17.36
N HIS A 315 9.90 2.44 -18.19
CA HIS A 315 10.46 3.50 -19.02
C HIS A 315 9.40 4.12 -19.94
N GLY A 316 9.20 5.43 -19.81
CA GLY A 316 8.37 6.22 -20.73
C GLY A 316 6.87 6.29 -20.41
N LYS A 317 6.37 5.64 -19.35
CA LYS A 317 4.96 5.74 -18.92
C LYS A 317 4.84 5.93 -17.40
N GLY A 318 5.08 7.16 -16.94
CA GLY A 318 4.84 7.53 -15.54
C GLY A 318 5.87 7.02 -14.53
N GLY A 319 7.07 6.61 -14.97
CA GLY A 319 8.16 6.27 -14.06
C GLY A 319 8.56 7.44 -13.16
N LEU A 320 9.07 7.13 -11.97
CA LEU A 320 9.62 8.07 -11.00
C LEU A 320 11.12 7.80 -10.80
N LEU A 321 11.89 8.86 -10.59
CA LEU A 321 13.32 8.81 -10.30
C LEU A 321 13.58 9.43 -8.93
N LEU A 322 14.39 8.79 -8.10
CA LEU A 322 14.83 9.33 -6.81
C LEU A 322 16.35 9.35 -6.77
N LEU A 323 16.94 10.51 -6.54
CA LEU A 323 18.38 10.67 -6.33
C LEU A 323 18.73 10.37 -4.87
N LYS A 324 19.67 9.45 -4.64
CA LYS A 324 20.14 9.14 -3.29
C LYS A 324 21.07 10.23 -2.78
N ALA A 325 20.87 10.69 -1.54
CA ALA A 325 21.69 11.74 -0.94
C ALA A 325 23.19 11.37 -0.78
N SER A 326 23.52 10.08 -0.70
CA SER A 326 24.91 9.60 -0.63
C SER A 326 25.12 8.42 -1.58
N PRO A 327 25.79 8.60 -2.72
CA PRO A 327 26.04 7.53 -3.67
C PRO A 327 27.00 6.44 -3.13
N PHE A 328 27.72 6.72 -2.04
CA PHE A 328 28.77 5.84 -1.51
C PHE A 328 28.30 4.91 -0.38
N ALA A 329 27.11 5.12 0.19
CA ALA A 329 26.61 4.30 1.29
C ALA A 329 26.46 2.80 0.92
N SER A 330 26.31 2.47 -0.36
CA SER A 330 26.16 1.09 -0.84
C SER A 330 27.49 0.38 -1.16
N GLN A 331 28.63 1.10 -1.25
CA GLN A 331 29.94 0.49 -1.51
C GLN A 331 30.75 0.18 -0.24
N ALA A 332 30.34 0.70 0.92
CA ALA A 332 31.02 0.47 2.20
C ALA A 332 31.01 -1.01 2.66
N ASN A 333 30.13 -1.84 2.12
CA ASN A 333 30.03 -3.27 2.48
C ASN A 333 30.93 -4.21 1.65
N LYS A 334 31.90 -3.70 0.88
CA LYS A 334 32.75 -4.55 0.01
C LYS A 334 34.26 -4.27 0.07
N ALA A 335 34.76 -3.56 1.07
CA ALA A 335 36.21 -3.34 1.20
C ALA A 335 36.70 -3.72 2.60
N GLU A 336 37.43 -4.84 2.66
CA GLU A 336 38.20 -5.29 3.82
C GLU A 336 39.68 -4.91 3.62
N MET A 337 40.26 -4.33 4.68
CA MET A 337 41.68 -4.35 5.12
C MET A 337 42.80 -3.55 4.39
N LEU A 338 43.27 -2.53 5.15
CA LEU A 338 44.65 -2.00 5.36
C LEU A 338 45.20 -0.88 4.45
N PRO A 339 46.22 -0.10 4.91
CA PRO A 339 46.29 0.68 6.14
C PRO A 339 46.71 2.17 5.91
N VAL A 340 46.61 2.92 7.01
CA VAL A 340 46.84 4.37 7.19
C VAL A 340 48.27 4.83 6.86
N GLU A 341 48.39 5.96 6.13
CA GLU A 341 49.51 6.89 6.26
C GLU A 341 49.12 8.34 5.91
N THR A 342 49.97 9.27 6.33
CA THR A 342 49.67 10.57 6.93
C THR A 342 49.87 11.77 5.98
N LEU A 343 49.30 12.92 6.40
CA LEU A 343 49.78 14.32 6.24
C LEU A 343 49.29 15.25 5.09
N ALA A 344 48.79 16.40 5.58
CA ALA A 344 49.10 17.78 5.17
C ALA A 344 48.28 18.48 4.05
N SER A 345 47.36 19.33 4.53
CA SER A 345 47.18 20.77 4.21
C SER A 345 47.43 21.29 2.79
N ARG A 346 46.39 21.93 2.21
CA ARG A 346 46.56 23.25 1.59
C ARG A 346 45.25 24.01 1.39
N THR A 347 45.31 25.26 1.84
CA THR A 347 44.34 26.35 1.72
C THR A 347 44.32 26.94 0.31
N GLY A 348 43.15 27.45 -0.13
CA GLY A 348 43.01 28.23 -1.35
C GLY A 348 41.57 28.73 -1.58
N SER A 349 41.33 30.00 -1.27
CA SER A 349 40.08 30.74 -1.49
C SER A 349 39.90 31.19 -2.97
N PRO A 350 38.70 31.63 -3.38
CA PRO A 350 38.24 31.53 -4.77
C PRO A 350 38.41 32.82 -5.59
N SER A 351 38.42 32.67 -6.91
CA SER A 351 38.35 33.79 -7.86
C SER A 351 36.93 33.94 -8.43
N THR A 352 36.41 35.15 -8.29
CA THR A 352 35.17 35.67 -8.87
C THR A 352 35.31 35.88 -10.37
N LEU A 353 34.34 35.36 -11.14
CA LEU A 353 34.08 35.82 -12.52
C LEU A 353 32.58 36.03 -12.69
N THR A 354 32.21 37.31 -12.64
CA THR A 354 30.95 37.88 -13.09
C THR A 354 30.84 37.74 -14.60
N THR A 355 29.75 37.13 -15.09
CA THR A 355 29.32 37.29 -16.48
C THR A 355 27.82 37.54 -16.49
N SER A 356 27.44 38.76 -16.87
CA SER A 356 26.08 39.17 -17.16
C SER A 356 25.66 38.62 -18.52
N LEU A 357 24.43 38.11 -18.63
CA LEU A 357 23.76 37.98 -19.93
C LEU A 357 22.25 38.15 -19.72
N HIS A 358 21.73 39.09 -20.53
CA HIS A 358 20.33 39.38 -20.78
C HIS A 358 19.49 38.12 -21.01
N SER A 359 18.28 38.07 -20.44
CA SER A 359 17.21 37.24 -20.98
C SER A 359 15.92 38.05 -21.07
N SER A 360 15.50 38.22 -22.33
CA SER A 360 14.30 38.90 -22.79
C SER A 360 13.04 38.17 -22.33
N MET A 361 12.02 38.96 -22.01
CA MET A 361 10.63 38.55 -21.92
C MET A 361 10.17 37.91 -23.24
N VAL A 362 9.56 36.73 -23.16
CA VAL A 362 8.50 36.27 -24.06
C VAL A 362 7.55 35.46 -23.19
N SER A 363 6.43 36.07 -22.80
CA SER A 363 5.30 35.39 -22.18
C SER A 363 4.42 34.84 -23.31
N GLU A 364 4.36 33.52 -23.47
CA GLU A 364 3.33 32.84 -24.26
C GLU A 364 2.35 32.18 -23.28
N ASP A 365 1.31 32.92 -22.93
CA ASP A 365 0.09 32.37 -22.33
C ASP A 365 -0.64 31.52 -23.37
N THR A 366 -0.39 30.21 -23.35
CA THR A 366 -1.30 29.23 -23.97
C THR A 366 -2.09 28.55 -22.86
N GLN A 367 -3.06 29.30 -22.32
CA GLN A 367 -4.10 28.76 -21.45
C GLN A 367 -4.91 27.77 -22.28
N SER A 368 -4.56 26.48 -22.16
CA SER A 368 -5.32 25.40 -22.75
C SER A 368 -6.71 25.43 -22.12
N GLN A 369 -7.73 25.80 -22.90
CA GLN A 369 -9.12 25.78 -22.46
C GLN A 369 -9.42 24.39 -21.89
N ALA A 370 -9.51 24.30 -20.56
CA ALA A 370 -10.05 23.13 -19.90
C ALA A 370 -11.48 22.96 -20.42
N SER A 371 -11.79 21.82 -21.00
CA SER A 371 -13.15 21.45 -21.34
C SER A 371 -13.94 21.44 -20.03
N ASP A 372 -14.79 22.45 -19.83
CA ASP A 372 -15.59 22.60 -18.63
C ASP A 372 -16.66 21.50 -18.61
N VAL A 373 -16.42 20.44 -17.85
CA VAL A 373 -17.35 19.32 -17.71
C VAL A 373 -18.33 19.68 -16.60
N ASP A 374 -19.57 20.03 -16.96
CA ASP A 374 -20.62 20.32 -15.97
C ASP A 374 -21.02 19.05 -15.20
N PRO A 375 -20.75 18.97 -13.87
CA PRO A 375 -21.12 17.82 -13.06
C PRO A 375 -22.64 17.58 -13.02
N ASN A 376 -23.45 18.60 -13.27
CA ASN A 376 -24.91 18.50 -13.23
C ASN A 376 -25.48 17.72 -14.43
N ALA A 377 -24.72 17.58 -15.51
CA ALA A 377 -25.08 16.77 -16.66
C ALA A 377 -25.09 15.26 -16.37
N PHE A 378 -24.51 14.84 -15.24
CA PHE A 378 -24.51 13.45 -14.79
C PHE A 378 -25.74 13.12 -13.92
N PRO A 379 -26.23 11.87 -13.93
CA PRO A 379 -27.33 11.46 -13.06
C PRO A 379 -27.01 11.72 -11.59
N VAL A 380 -28.02 12.17 -10.83
CA VAL A 380 -27.89 12.55 -9.41
C VAL A 380 -27.06 11.58 -8.57
N PRO A 381 -27.22 10.24 -8.69
CA PRO A 381 -26.43 9.31 -7.90
C PRO A 381 -24.91 9.44 -8.15
N PHE A 382 -24.48 9.75 -9.38
CA PHE A 382 -23.05 9.80 -9.73
C PHE A 382 -22.42 11.18 -9.54
N ARG A 383 -23.21 12.24 -9.34
CA ARG A 383 -22.70 13.63 -9.29
C ARG A 383 -21.59 13.82 -8.27
N LEU A 384 -21.75 13.27 -7.06
CA LEU A 384 -20.74 13.34 -6.00
C LEU A 384 -19.41 12.69 -6.40
N LEU A 385 -19.47 11.55 -7.09
CA LEU A 385 -18.29 10.90 -7.63
C LEU A 385 -17.62 11.76 -8.70
N ILE A 386 -18.40 12.33 -9.62
CA ILE A 386 -17.86 13.15 -10.72
C ILE A 386 -17.25 14.45 -10.19
N VAL A 387 -17.90 15.12 -9.24
CA VAL A 387 -17.36 16.31 -8.57
C VAL A 387 -16.03 15.98 -7.89
N ALA A 388 -15.96 14.87 -7.14
CA ALA A 388 -14.72 14.44 -6.50
C ALA A 388 -13.60 14.16 -7.53
N ILE A 389 -13.93 13.54 -8.67
CA ILE A 389 -12.97 13.31 -9.76
C ILE A 389 -12.48 14.63 -10.34
N LEU A 390 -13.39 15.56 -10.65
CA LEU A 390 -13.03 16.86 -11.22
C LEU A 390 -12.22 17.71 -10.24
N GLU A 391 -12.54 17.70 -8.95
CA GLU A 391 -11.76 18.42 -7.94
C GLU A 391 -10.34 17.86 -7.80
N LEU A 392 -10.19 16.53 -7.69
CA LEU A 392 -8.87 15.89 -7.54
C LEU A 392 -8.02 15.95 -8.82
N SER A 393 -8.65 16.05 -9.99
CA SER A 393 -7.94 16.19 -11.28
C SER A 393 -7.62 17.64 -11.66
N GLY A 394 -8.13 18.63 -10.92
CA GLY A 394 -8.06 20.05 -11.30
C GLY A 394 -8.89 20.37 -12.55
N GLY A 395 -10.05 19.73 -12.70
CA GLY A 395 -11.00 19.91 -13.81
C GLY A 395 -10.63 19.15 -15.09
N ARG A 396 -9.60 18.30 -15.07
CA ARG A 396 -9.11 17.58 -16.26
C ARG A 396 -9.62 16.14 -16.29
N PRO A 397 -10.49 15.78 -17.25
CA PRO A 397 -11.13 14.46 -17.25
C PRO A 397 -10.16 13.29 -17.43
N ASP A 398 -9.02 13.51 -18.09
CA ASP A 398 -8.06 12.48 -18.47
C ASP A 398 -7.04 12.09 -17.38
N VAL A 399 -7.03 12.80 -16.25
CA VAL A 399 -6.12 12.55 -15.13
C VAL A 399 -6.54 11.32 -14.33
N LEU A 400 -5.59 10.40 -14.12
CA LEU A 400 -5.78 9.22 -13.27
C LEU A 400 -5.64 9.60 -11.80
N ILE A 401 -6.70 9.35 -11.04
CA ILE A 401 -6.82 9.64 -9.61
C ILE A 401 -6.68 8.33 -8.83
N ASP A 402 -5.95 8.39 -7.72
CA ASP A 402 -5.79 7.25 -6.82
C ASP A 402 -7.13 6.83 -6.20
N TYR A 403 -7.40 5.53 -6.16
CA TYR A 403 -8.66 5.00 -5.64
C TYR A 403 -8.89 5.31 -4.16
N VAL A 404 -7.83 5.34 -3.34
CA VAL A 404 -7.91 5.66 -1.91
C VAL A 404 -8.21 7.13 -1.71
N GLU A 405 -7.57 8.01 -2.47
CA GLU A 405 -7.80 9.45 -2.47
C GLU A 405 -9.22 9.79 -2.95
N LEU A 406 -9.67 9.15 -4.03
CA LEU A 406 -11.04 9.35 -4.52
C LEU A 406 -12.09 8.88 -3.49
N ARG A 407 -11.82 7.75 -2.81
CA ARG A 407 -12.70 7.24 -1.76
C ARG A 407 -12.78 8.19 -0.57
N SER A 408 -11.66 8.76 -0.13
CA SER A 408 -11.65 9.71 1.00
C SER A 408 -12.42 10.99 0.65
N LYS A 409 -12.36 11.42 -0.62
CA LYS A 409 -13.04 12.63 -1.13
C LYS A 409 -14.54 12.46 -1.31
N VAL A 410 -15.01 11.32 -1.83
CA VAL A 410 -16.46 11.02 -1.99
C VAL A 410 -17.14 10.87 -0.63
N GLY A 411 -16.38 10.53 0.42
CA GLY A 411 -16.84 10.47 1.79
C GLY A 411 -16.91 9.04 2.34
N ASN A 412 -17.30 8.95 3.61
CA ASN A 412 -17.37 7.67 4.31
C ASN A 412 -18.45 6.73 3.73
N PHE A 413 -18.47 5.49 4.23
CA PHE A 413 -19.43 4.47 3.83
C PHE A 413 -20.90 4.93 3.88
N ARG A 414 -21.26 5.82 4.83
CA ARG A 414 -22.62 6.35 4.94
C ARG A 414 -23.01 7.23 3.75
N ALA A 415 -22.09 8.05 3.24
CA ALA A 415 -22.33 8.86 2.03
C ALA A 415 -22.62 7.97 0.82
N VAL A 416 -21.85 6.89 0.64
CA VAL A 416 -22.05 5.93 -0.45
C VAL A 416 -23.40 5.19 -0.33
N ARG A 417 -23.78 4.81 0.90
CA ARG A 417 -25.07 4.16 1.19
C ARG A 417 -26.26 5.10 0.96
N ALA A 418 -26.12 6.37 1.34
CA ALA A 418 -27.13 7.40 1.10
C ALA A 418 -27.38 7.63 -0.40
N MET A 419 -26.36 7.42 -1.25
CA MET A 419 -26.51 7.47 -2.71
C MET A 419 -27.07 6.18 -3.32
N GLY A 420 -27.34 5.15 -2.51
CA GLY A 420 -28.00 3.91 -2.95
C GLY A 420 -27.06 2.72 -3.23
N TRP A 421 -25.76 2.83 -2.95
CA TRP A 421 -24.81 1.74 -3.16
C TRP A 421 -24.33 1.12 -1.86
N ARG A 422 -24.10 -0.20 -1.87
CA ARG A 422 -23.63 -0.91 -0.68
C ARG A 422 -22.15 -0.68 -0.40
N THR A 423 -21.33 -0.37 -1.41
CA THR A 423 -19.89 -0.16 -1.25
C THR A 423 -19.38 0.86 -2.27
N PHE A 424 -18.25 1.51 -1.96
CA PHE A 424 -17.58 2.42 -2.90
C PHE A 424 -17.15 1.70 -4.18
N THR A 425 -16.69 0.45 -4.08
CA THR A 425 -16.37 -0.39 -5.24
C THR A 425 -17.58 -0.64 -6.13
N GLN A 426 -18.77 -0.82 -5.55
CA GLN A 426 -20.01 -0.97 -6.32
C GLN A 426 -20.33 0.33 -7.08
N LEU A 427 -20.21 1.49 -6.43
CA LEU A 427 -20.37 2.79 -7.08
C LEU A 427 -19.44 2.95 -8.29
N ILE A 428 -18.14 2.66 -8.13
CA ILE A 428 -17.17 2.73 -9.25
C ILE A 428 -17.55 1.76 -10.36
N ARG A 429 -17.90 0.50 -10.04
CA ARG A 429 -18.32 -0.49 -11.04
C ARG A 429 -19.54 -0.04 -11.84
N GLU A 430 -20.55 0.52 -11.19
CA GLU A 430 -21.74 1.04 -11.86
C GLU A 430 -21.42 2.29 -12.71
N ALA A 431 -20.52 3.16 -12.24
CA ALA A 431 -20.08 4.31 -13.02
C ALA A 431 -19.28 3.90 -14.27
N VAL A 432 -18.45 2.85 -14.17
CA VAL A 432 -17.75 2.24 -15.30
C VAL A 432 -18.74 1.61 -16.28
N ALA A 433 -19.72 0.86 -15.75
CA ALA A 433 -20.75 0.21 -16.56
C ALA A 433 -21.62 1.23 -17.30
N ALA A 434 -21.92 2.37 -16.67
CA ALA A 434 -22.62 3.48 -17.29
C ALA A 434 -21.75 4.27 -18.29
N GLY A 435 -20.43 4.03 -18.31
CA GLY A 435 -19.49 4.66 -19.24
C GLY A 435 -19.01 6.05 -18.82
N TYR A 436 -19.26 6.47 -17.57
CA TYR A 436 -18.84 7.78 -17.08
C TYR A 436 -17.35 7.83 -16.71
N VAL A 437 -16.80 6.73 -16.21
CA VAL A 437 -15.42 6.64 -15.73
C VAL A 437 -14.71 5.43 -16.31
N ASP A 438 -13.39 5.53 -16.45
CA ASP A 438 -12.51 4.40 -16.72
C ASP A 438 -11.82 3.99 -15.42
N HIS A 439 -11.92 2.70 -15.07
CA HIS A 439 -11.22 2.12 -13.92
C HIS A 439 -10.03 1.27 -14.40
N VAL A 440 -8.83 1.70 -14.04
CA VAL A 440 -7.56 1.09 -14.46
C VAL A 440 -6.95 0.38 -13.25
N VAL A 441 -7.05 -0.96 -13.25
CA VAL A 441 -6.46 -1.84 -12.24
C VAL A 441 -5.08 -2.30 -12.74
N ARG A 442 -3.98 -1.91 -12.09
CA ARG A 442 -2.62 -2.40 -12.41
C ARG A 442 -1.80 -2.63 -11.14
N GLN A 443 -1.31 -3.86 -10.94
CA GLN A 443 -0.26 -4.23 -9.96
C GLN A 443 -0.28 -3.41 -8.64
N GLY A 444 -1.40 -3.44 -7.92
CA GLY A 444 -1.52 -2.78 -6.60
C GLY A 444 -1.86 -1.29 -6.64
N LEU A 445 -2.06 -0.69 -7.82
CA LEU A 445 -2.53 0.69 -7.98
C LEU A 445 -3.87 0.69 -8.73
N ASP A 446 -4.96 0.82 -7.98
CA ASP A 446 -6.29 1.09 -8.53
C ASP A 446 -6.40 2.59 -8.80
N ARG A 447 -6.68 2.95 -10.05
CA ARG A 447 -6.88 4.36 -10.44
C ARG A 447 -8.14 4.55 -11.27
N VAL A 448 -8.78 5.70 -11.09
CA VAL A 448 -10.02 6.08 -11.78
C VAL A 448 -9.80 7.39 -12.51
N LYS A 449 -10.36 7.54 -13.71
CA LYS A 449 -10.44 8.82 -14.42
C LYS A 449 -11.80 9.00 -15.07
N LEU A 450 -12.16 10.24 -15.40
CA LEU A 450 -13.35 10.48 -16.20
C LEU A 450 -13.10 10.03 -17.65
N ARG A 451 -14.12 9.49 -18.31
CA ARG A 451 -13.99 9.23 -19.74
C ARG A 451 -13.99 10.55 -20.50
N ALA A 452 -13.19 10.65 -21.57
CA ALA A 452 -13.08 11.87 -22.39
C ALA A 452 -14.42 12.29 -23.03
N ASP A 453 -15.28 11.32 -23.30
CA ASP A 453 -16.67 11.53 -23.69
C ASP A 453 -17.56 10.64 -22.78
N PRO A 454 -17.97 11.16 -21.61
CA PRO A 454 -18.77 10.40 -20.65
C PRO A 454 -20.19 10.12 -21.14
N PHE A 455 -20.62 10.77 -22.24
CA PHE A 455 -21.96 10.64 -22.81
C PHE A 455 -22.00 9.77 -24.07
N ALA A 456 -20.85 9.37 -24.61
CA ALA A 456 -20.74 8.38 -25.69
C ALA A 456 -20.98 6.92 -25.26
N GLY A 457 -21.26 6.67 -23.97
CA GLY A 457 -21.50 5.32 -23.44
C GLY A 457 -22.86 4.72 -23.86
N PRO A 458 -22.98 3.38 -23.98
CA PRO A 458 -24.19 2.68 -24.44
C PRO A 458 -25.42 2.80 -23.51
N GLY A 459 -25.32 3.54 -22.40
CA GLY A 459 -26.40 3.72 -21.42
C GLY A 459 -26.89 5.17 -21.25
N TRP A 460 -26.33 6.14 -21.98
CA TRP A 460 -26.79 7.52 -21.87
C TRP A 460 -28.02 7.77 -22.75
N ILE A 461 -29.12 8.17 -22.11
CA ILE A 461 -30.32 8.67 -22.79
C ILE A 461 -30.33 10.19 -22.54
N PRO A 462 -30.21 11.04 -23.57
CA PRO A 462 -30.34 12.48 -23.39
C PRO A 462 -31.68 12.79 -22.73
N PRO A 463 -31.76 13.81 -21.86
CA PRO A 463 -33.04 14.34 -21.42
C PRO A 463 -33.87 14.68 -22.66
N THR A 464 -35.01 13.99 -22.84
CA THR A 464 -35.94 14.25 -23.94
C THR A 464 -36.52 15.64 -23.78
N ASP A 465 -35.95 16.62 -24.46
CA ASP A 465 -36.61 17.87 -24.77
C ASP A 465 -37.66 17.56 -25.87
N PRO A 466 -38.95 17.87 -25.67
CA PRO A 466 -40.02 17.51 -26.62
C PRO A 466 -39.95 18.25 -27.98
N SER A 467 -38.89 19.00 -28.27
CA SER A 467 -38.80 19.88 -29.44
C SER A 467 -37.73 19.54 -30.49
N THR A 468 -36.92 18.49 -30.32
CA THR A 468 -35.81 18.20 -31.26
C THR A 468 -35.99 16.87 -32.02
N THR A 469 -36.15 16.95 -33.34
CA THR A 469 -36.16 15.79 -34.25
C THR A 469 -34.88 14.96 -34.15
N PRO A 470 -34.95 13.62 -34.06
CA PRO A 470 -33.79 12.79 -33.81
C PRO A 470 -32.91 12.69 -35.05
N ILE A 471 -31.67 13.15 -34.92
CA ILE A 471 -30.58 12.85 -35.85
C ILE A 471 -30.17 11.39 -35.60
N THR A 472 -30.53 10.52 -36.54
CA THR A 472 -30.11 9.12 -36.58
C THR A 472 -28.60 9.07 -36.86
N ARG A 473 -27.79 8.50 -35.95
CA ARG A 473 -26.39 8.14 -36.21
C ARG A 473 -26.11 6.65 -35.99
N PRO A 474 -25.18 6.04 -36.76
CA PRO A 474 -25.27 4.63 -37.15
C PRO A 474 -24.56 3.57 -36.28
N TRP A 475 -24.09 3.87 -35.06
CA TRP A 475 -23.12 2.98 -34.37
C TRP A 475 -23.48 2.50 -32.95
N ALA A 476 -24.62 2.90 -32.39
CA ALA A 476 -25.14 2.24 -31.19
C ALA A 476 -25.86 0.95 -31.61
N ARG A 477 -25.28 -0.23 -31.34
CA ARG A 477 -26.05 -1.48 -31.49
C ARG A 477 -27.13 -1.47 -30.40
N PRO A 478 -28.42 -1.38 -30.75
CA PRO A 478 -29.49 -1.44 -29.76
C PRO A 478 -29.38 -2.75 -28.97
N ALA A 479 -29.77 -2.72 -27.69
CA ALA A 479 -29.96 -3.94 -26.92
C ALA A 479 -30.94 -4.82 -27.71
N VAL A 480 -30.40 -5.87 -28.34
CA VAL A 480 -31.21 -6.81 -29.08
C VAL A 480 -31.99 -7.57 -28.03
N SER A 481 -33.32 -7.59 -28.14
CA SER A 481 -34.15 -8.43 -27.30
C SER A 481 -33.84 -9.89 -27.63
N ILE A 482 -32.95 -10.51 -26.86
CA ILE A 482 -32.57 -11.91 -27.02
C ILE A 482 -33.57 -12.73 -26.23
N ASP A 483 -34.42 -13.45 -26.94
CA ASP A 483 -35.35 -14.39 -26.31
C ASP A 483 -34.62 -15.70 -26.00
N HIS A 484 -34.45 -15.99 -24.71
CA HIS A 484 -33.82 -17.21 -24.22
C HIS A 484 -34.57 -18.49 -24.65
N THR A 485 -35.84 -18.39 -25.07
CA THR A 485 -36.61 -19.55 -25.57
C THR A 485 -36.15 -20.05 -26.94
N GLN A 486 -35.33 -19.25 -27.66
CA GLN A 486 -34.74 -19.65 -28.95
C GLN A 486 -33.64 -20.70 -28.81
N TYR A 487 -33.12 -20.92 -27.60
CA TYR A 487 -32.11 -21.92 -27.32
C TYR A 487 -32.75 -23.28 -27.00
N PRO A 488 -32.04 -24.41 -27.24
CA PRO A 488 -32.58 -25.73 -26.93
C PRO A 488 -32.98 -25.86 -25.44
N PRO A 489 -34.04 -26.63 -25.11
CA PRO A 489 -34.62 -26.67 -23.76
C PRO A 489 -33.62 -26.95 -22.63
N ASN A 490 -32.58 -27.74 -22.90
CA ASN A 490 -31.51 -28.08 -21.95
C ASN A 490 -30.51 -26.93 -21.68
N PHE A 491 -30.57 -25.82 -22.45
CA PHE A 491 -29.75 -24.62 -22.26
C PHE A 491 -30.55 -23.37 -21.87
N GLN A 492 -31.88 -23.37 -22.01
CA GLN A 492 -32.73 -22.18 -21.80
C GLN A 492 -32.50 -21.52 -20.43
N LYS A 493 -32.34 -22.31 -19.37
CA LYS A 493 -32.11 -21.78 -18.01
C LYS A 493 -30.73 -21.14 -17.86
N LEU A 494 -29.70 -21.72 -18.48
CA LEU A 494 -28.36 -21.12 -18.54
C LEU A 494 -28.41 -19.80 -19.32
N MET A 495 -29.07 -19.78 -20.47
CA MET A 495 -29.16 -18.58 -21.31
C MET A 495 -29.97 -17.48 -20.64
N ALA A 496 -31.08 -17.82 -19.97
CA ALA A 496 -31.85 -16.86 -19.18
C ALA A 496 -30.99 -16.20 -18.08
N ALA A 497 -30.18 -16.99 -17.37
CA ALA A 497 -29.26 -16.47 -16.35
C ALA A 497 -28.18 -15.57 -16.95
N VAL A 498 -27.55 -15.99 -18.05
CA VAL A 498 -26.50 -15.21 -18.73
C VAL A 498 -27.07 -13.91 -19.31
N ILE A 499 -28.19 -13.97 -20.03
CA ILE A 499 -28.89 -12.81 -20.61
C ILE A 499 -29.33 -11.82 -19.52
N SER A 500 -29.86 -12.33 -18.40
CA SER A 500 -30.25 -11.49 -17.26
C SER A 500 -29.05 -10.76 -16.66
N LEU A 501 -27.91 -11.44 -16.48
CA LEU A 501 -26.69 -10.85 -15.91
C LEU A 501 -25.96 -9.93 -16.89
N SER A 502 -26.01 -10.21 -18.20
CA SER A 502 -25.40 -9.37 -19.24
C SER A 502 -26.33 -8.24 -19.73
N ARG A 503 -27.57 -8.20 -19.23
CA ARG A 503 -28.65 -7.30 -19.70
C ARG A 503 -28.88 -7.38 -21.21
N GLY A 504 -28.70 -8.57 -21.79
CA GLY A 504 -28.88 -8.83 -23.23
C GLY A 504 -27.75 -8.27 -24.12
N VAL A 505 -26.65 -7.78 -23.56
CA VAL A 505 -25.51 -7.27 -24.33
C VAL A 505 -24.53 -8.41 -24.61
N PHE A 506 -24.20 -8.61 -25.89
CA PHE A 506 -23.18 -9.59 -26.32
C PHE A 506 -21.79 -9.22 -25.79
N ASP A 507 -20.91 -10.21 -25.65
CA ASP A 507 -19.52 -10.07 -25.20
C ASP A 507 -19.32 -9.44 -23.81
N THR A 508 -20.38 -9.21 -23.05
CA THR A 508 -20.29 -8.71 -21.67
C THR A 508 -19.92 -9.86 -20.73
N PRO A 509 -18.76 -9.81 -20.06
CA PRO A 509 -18.33 -10.89 -19.19
C PRO A 509 -19.12 -10.90 -17.88
N VAL A 510 -19.75 -12.02 -17.57
CA VAL A 510 -20.48 -12.26 -16.32
C VAL A 510 -19.79 -13.35 -15.49
N SER A 511 -19.82 -13.24 -14.16
CA SER A 511 -19.18 -14.22 -13.28
C SER A 511 -19.88 -15.59 -13.38
N ALA A 512 -19.11 -16.66 -13.60
CA ALA A 512 -19.64 -18.02 -13.63
C ALA A 512 -20.29 -18.42 -12.30
N LYS A 513 -19.82 -17.87 -11.17
CA LYS A 513 -20.43 -18.08 -9.84
C LYS A 513 -21.85 -17.49 -9.79
N SER A 514 -22.05 -16.28 -10.29
CA SER A 514 -23.36 -15.64 -10.36
C SER A 514 -24.32 -16.38 -11.30
N VAL A 515 -23.82 -16.80 -12.47
CA VAL A 515 -24.61 -17.61 -13.41
C VAL A 515 -25.04 -18.91 -12.75
N ARG A 516 -24.13 -19.61 -12.06
CA ARG A 516 -24.44 -20.85 -11.33
C ARG A 516 -25.53 -20.66 -10.28
N THR A 517 -25.49 -19.57 -9.52
CA THR A 517 -26.52 -19.25 -8.51
C THR A 517 -27.91 -19.08 -9.14
N LEU A 518 -28.01 -18.46 -10.31
CA LEU A 518 -29.29 -18.27 -11.02
C LEU A 518 -29.78 -19.54 -11.75
N VAL A 519 -28.87 -20.35 -12.27
CA VAL A 519 -29.21 -21.65 -12.89
C VAL A 519 -29.77 -22.63 -11.86
N GLY A 520 -29.28 -22.56 -10.62
CA GLY A 520 -29.81 -23.28 -9.47
C GLY A 520 -28.94 -24.45 -9.00
N LYS A 521 -29.52 -25.30 -8.15
CA LYS A 521 -28.79 -26.38 -7.45
C LYS A 521 -28.44 -27.56 -8.37
N LYS A 522 -27.57 -28.44 -7.90
CA LYS A 522 -27.05 -29.61 -8.65
C LYS A 522 -28.17 -30.50 -9.21
N GLU A 523 -29.27 -30.62 -8.48
CA GLU A 523 -30.45 -31.42 -8.81
C GLU A 523 -31.19 -30.85 -10.03
N GLU A 524 -31.25 -29.53 -10.15
CA GLU A 524 -31.87 -28.86 -11.31
C GLU A 524 -31.00 -29.00 -12.55
N ILE A 525 -29.68 -28.93 -12.39
CA ILE A 525 -28.71 -29.19 -13.46
C ILE A 525 -28.84 -30.62 -13.98
N ARG A 526 -29.03 -31.60 -13.07
CA ARG A 526 -29.32 -32.99 -13.43
C ARG A 526 -30.65 -33.17 -14.15
N LYS A 527 -31.71 -32.45 -13.73
CA LYS A 527 -33.01 -32.46 -14.43
C LYS A 527 -32.91 -31.95 -15.87
N MET A 528 -31.96 -31.06 -16.15
CA MET A 528 -31.67 -30.58 -17.51
C MET A 528 -30.79 -31.56 -18.33
N GLY A 529 -30.43 -32.71 -17.77
CA GLY A 529 -29.62 -33.74 -18.43
C GLY A 529 -28.11 -33.62 -18.23
N TRP A 530 -27.65 -32.76 -17.34
CA TRP A 530 -26.21 -32.49 -17.15
C TRP A 530 -25.69 -33.00 -15.80
N VAL A 531 -24.47 -33.58 -15.82
CA VAL A 531 -23.86 -34.13 -14.59
C VAL A 531 -23.37 -33.01 -13.67
N THR A 532 -22.81 -31.94 -14.25
CA THR A 532 -22.25 -30.79 -13.53
C THR A 532 -22.55 -29.47 -14.22
N PHE A 533 -22.41 -28.35 -13.50
CA PHE A 533 -22.50 -27.01 -14.07
C PHE A 533 -21.42 -26.80 -15.14
N SER A 534 -20.19 -27.27 -14.91
CA SER A 534 -19.10 -27.16 -15.88
C SER A 534 -19.44 -27.86 -17.19
N SER A 535 -19.94 -29.10 -17.15
CA SER A 535 -20.35 -29.81 -18.38
C SER A 535 -21.46 -29.10 -19.16
N LEU A 536 -22.37 -28.41 -18.47
CA LEU A 536 -23.42 -27.60 -19.10
C LEU A 536 -22.81 -26.35 -19.79
N VAL A 537 -21.86 -25.69 -19.13
CA VAL A 537 -21.16 -24.50 -19.67
C VAL A 537 -20.25 -24.88 -20.84
N ASP A 538 -19.51 -25.98 -20.73
CA ASP A 538 -18.61 -26.48 -21.77
C ASP A 538 -19.40 -26.85 -23.03
N ALA A 539 -20.52 -27.57 -22.88
CA ALA A 539 -21.39 -27.88 -24.01
C ALA A 539 -22.04 -26.64 -24.66
N ALA A 540 -22.42 -25.64 -23.87
CA ALA A 540 -22.91 -24.37 -24.41
C ALA A 540 -21.81 -23.58 -25.14
N CYS A 541 -20.55 -23.73 -24.71
CA CYS A 541 -19.38 -23.16 -25.37
C CYS A 541 -19.08 -23.87 -26.70
N GLU A 542 -19.14 -25.20 -26.72
CA GLU A 542 -18.98 -26.01 -27.94
C GLU A 542 -20.05 -25.69 -29.00
N LYS A 543 -21.27 -25.39 -28.56
CA LYS A 543 -22.37 -24.94 -29.42
C LYS A 543 -22.28 -23.47 -29.86
N GLY A 544 -21.27 -22.73 -29.40
CA GLY A 544 -21.07 -21.33 -29.76
C GLY A 544 -22.13 -20.38 -29.19
N TYR A 545 -22.88 -20.79 -28.15
CA TYR A 545 -23.85 -19.91 -27.48
C TYR A 545 -23.15 -18.94 -26.53
N ILE A 546 -22.07 -19.39 -25.91
CA ILE A 546 -21.28 -18.61 -24.97
C ILE A 546 -19.79 -18.80 -25.21
N ARG A 547 -18.97 -17.91 -24.66
CA ARG A 547 -17.52 -18.06 -24.52
C ARG A 547 -17.13 -17.98 -23.06
N THR A 548 -16.23 -18.85 -22.62
CA THR A 548 -15.63 -18.78 -21.27
C THR A 548 -14.24 -18.13 -21.31
N GLY A 549 -13.87 -17.41 -20.26
CA GLY A 549 -12.52 -16.87 -20.06
C GLY A 549 -12.21 -16.59 -18.59
N GLY A 550 -11.03 -16.06 -18.29
CA GLY A 550 -10.59 -15.74 -16.91
C GLY A 550 -9.72 -16.81 -16.27
N LEU A 551 -9.11 -16.47 -15.12
CA LEU A 551 -8.23 -17.34 -14.35
C LEU A 551 -9.04 -18.33 -13.48
N GLU A 552 -8.38 -19.38 -13.01
CA GLU A 552 -8.94 -20.35 -12.07
C GLU A 552 -9.32 -19.63 -10.76
N GLY A 553 -10.64 -19.45 -10.53
CA GLY A 553 -11.19 -18.66 -9.42
C GLY A 553 -12.05 -17.46 -9.85
N ASP A 554 -11.82 -16.90 -11.04
CA ASP A 554 -12.63 -15.82 -11.65
C ASP A 554 -13.04 -16.18 -13.09
N LYS A 555 -13.64 -17.37 -13.26
CA LYS A 555 -14.18 -17.78 -14.56
C LYS A 555 -15.34 -16.85 -14.94
N ARG A 556 -15.27 -16.31 -16.16
CA ARG A 556 -16.24 -15.41 -16.77
C ARG A 556 -16.89 -16.09 -17.97
N ILE A 557 -18.19 -15.85 -18.14
CA ILE A 557 -19.01 -16.32 -19.25
C ILE A 557 -19.44 -15.09 -20.06
N MET A 558 -19.37 -15.15 -21.38
CA MET A 558 -19.81 -14.09 -22.30
C MET A 558 -20.84 -14.67 -23.26
N LEU A 559 -21.91 -13.94 -23.52
CA LEU A 559 -22.94 -14.32 -24.50
C LEU A 559 -22.44 -14.03 -25.92
N LEU A 560 -22.54 -15.00 -26.82
CA LEU A 560 -22.20 -14.85 -28.24
C LEU A 560 -23.47 -14.58 -29.07
N PRO A 561 -23.35 -13.94 -30.25
CA PRO A 561 -24.45 -13.82 -31.19
C PRO A 561 -25.03 -15.18 -31.57
N PHE A 562 -26.33 -15.38 -31.36
CA PHE A 562 -27.00 -16.64 -31.68
C PHE A 562 -26.96 -16.90 -33.18
N ASN A 563 -26.36 -18.03 -33.58
CA ASN A 563 -26.38 -18.51 -34.94
C ASN A 563 -27.28 -19.76 -35.00
N PRO A 564 -28.51 -19.68 -35.52
CA PRO A 564 -29.42 -20.83 -35.60
C PRO A 564 -28.91 -21.97 -36.49
N ASN A 565 -27.85 -21.73 -37.27
CA ASN A 565 -27.28 -22.70 -38.21
C ASN A 565 -25.97 -23.36 -37.71
N ALA A 566 -25.57 -23.13 -36.45
CA ALA A 566 -24.42 -23.75 -35.79
C ALA A 566 -24.88 -24.89 -34.86
#